data_AF-A0A7K2FTN0-F1
#
_entry.id   AF-A0A7K2FTN0-F1
#
_cell.length_a   1.000
_cell.length_b   1.000
_cell.length_c   1.000
_cell.angle_alpha   90.00
_cell.angle_beta   90.00
_cell.angle_gamma   90.00
#
_symmetry.space_group_name_H-M   'P 1'
#
loop_
_entity.id
_entity.type
_entity.pdbx_description
1 polymer ?
#
loop_
_entity_poly.entity_id
_entity_poly.type
_entity_poly.pdbx_seq_one_letter_code
_entity_poly.pdbx_strand_id
1 'polypeptide(L)'
;ATALARLGDPRTARAAAALATNELRVAYALHPVRLLAELRAPESVPALITTLERRLRPHDPYRRVALACVEGLGELADPRARRVLNEALAHPVLAEAAVGALARIPRQKKSS
;
A
#
# COMPACT_ATOMS: atom_id res chain seq x y z
N ALA A 1 10.10 19.94 -3.87
CA ALA A 1 10.30 18.49 -3.81
C ALA A 1 9.56 17.82 -4.98
N THR A 2 9.93 18.16 -6.23
CA THR A 2 9.05 17.90 -7.39
C THR A 2 9.86 17.55 -8.65
N ALA A 3 10.78 16.59 -8.53
CA ALA A 3 11.59 16.12 -9.66
C ALA A 3 11.64 14.59 -9.78
N LEU A 4 11.41 13.82 -8.71
CA LEU A 4 11.57 12.35 -8.71
C LEU A 4 10.38 11.57 -9.28
N ALA A 5 9.19 12.17 -9.37
CA ALA A 5 8.02 11.51 -9.96
C ALA A 5 8.07 11.43 -11.51
N ARG A 6 8.95 12.20 -12.17
CA ARG A 6 8.89 12.41 -13.63
C ARG A 6 9.60 11.35 -14.49
N LEU A 7 10.30 10.38 -13.90
CA LEU A 7 11.08 9.41 -14.71
C LEU A 7 10.79 7.94 -14.45
N GLY A 8 9.88 7.59 -13.53
CA GLY A 8 9.51 6.18 -13.31
C GLY A 8 10.72 5.26 -13.08
N ASP A 9 11.85 5.79 -12.59
CA ASP A 9 13.09 5.04 -12.47
C ASP A 9 12.86 3.87 -11.49
N PRO A 10 13.06 2.62 -11.92
CA PRO A 10 12.94 1.44 -11.06
C PRO A 10 13.77 1.56 -9.77
N ARG A 11 14.89 2.30 -9.79
CA ARG A 11 15.70 2.56 -8.59
C ARG A 11 14.97 3.41 -7.56
N THR A 12 14.20 4.42 -8.00
CA THR A 12 13.38 5.25 -7.12
C THR A 12 12.29 4.43 -6.45
N ALA A 13 11.62 3.56 -7.21
CA ALA A 13 10.61 2.65 -6.67
C ALA A 13 11.19 1.68 -5.64
N ARG A 14 12.36 1.09 -5.91
CA ARG A 14 13.05 0.21 -4.96
C ARG A 14 13.48 0.93 -3.68
N ALA A 15 14.00 2.14 -3.80
CA ALA A 15 14.36 2.95 -2.64
C ALA A 15 13.12 3.30 -1.81
N ALA A 16 12.01 3.67 -2.46
CA ALA A 16 10.74 3.92 -1.79
C ALA A 16 10.19 2.67 -1.08
N ALA A 17 10.28 1.49 -1.72
CA ALA A 17 9.89 0.21 -1.12
C ALA A 17 10.72 -0.13 0.12
N ALA A 18 12.04 0.07 0.05
CA ALA A 18 12.93 -0.15 1.20
C ALA A 18 12.60 0.80 2.36
N LEU A 19 12.25 2.06 2.08
CA LEU A 19 11.86 3.03 3.09
C LEU A 19 10.49 2.73 3.70
N ALA A 20 9.50 2.34 2.88
CA ALA A 20 8.15 2.02 3.33
C ALA A 20 8.14 0.82 4.31
N THR A 21 9.05 -0.13 4.10
CA THR A 21 9.14 -1.37 4.90
C THR A 21 10.11 -1.28 6.09
N ASN A 22 10.79 -0.13 6.29
CA ASN A 22 11.76 0.06 7.38
C ASN A 22 11.08 0.50 8.69
N GLU A 23 11.19 -0.33 9.73
CA GLU A 23 10.49 -0.12 11.01
C GLU A 23 11.09 0.97 11.90
N LEU A 24 12.35 1.37 11.68
CA LEU A 24 13.02 2.43 12.46
C LEU A 24 12.65 3.84 11.99
N ARG A 25 11.94 3.98 10.86
CA ARG A 25 11.61 5.28 10.23
C ARG A 25 10.14 5.40 9.81
N VAL A 26 9.22 4.69 10.47
CA VAL A 26 7.81 4.64 10.05
C VAL A 26 7.13 6.03 10.04
N ALA A 27 7.57 6.96 10.89
CA ALA A 27 7.11 8.35 10.85
C ALA A 27 7.30 9.04 9.48
N TYR A 28 8.29 8.59 8.70
CA TYR A 28 8.56 9.09 7.35
C TYR A 28 7.99 8.20 6.24
N ALA A 29 7.42 7.02 6.56
CA ALA A 29 6.97 6.05 5.56
C ALA A 29 5.75 6.52 4.76
N LEU A 30 5.02 7.55 5.22
CA LEU A 30 3.88 8.09 4.50
C LEU A 30 4.24 8.59 3.09
N HIS A 31 5.36 9.30 2.94
CA HIS A 31 5.76 9.82 1.63
C HIS A 31 6.21 8.71 0.66
N PRO A 32 7.06 7.74 1.06
CA PRO A 32 7.36 6.56 0.26
C PRO A 32 6.12 5.74 -0.14
N VAL A 33 5.15 5.55 0.77
CA VAL A 33 3.90 4.82 0.48
C VAL A 33 3.10 5.50 -0.63
N ARG A 34 2.93 6.82 -0.55
CA ARG A 34 2.24 7.60 -1.60
C ARG A 34 3.00 7.55 -2.92
N LEU A 35 4.33 7.71 -2.86
CA LEU A 35 5.18 7.65 -4.05
C LEU A 35 5.09 6.30 -4.75
N LEU A 36 5.02 5.18 -4.02
CA LEU A 36 4.83 3.85 -4.62
C LEU A 36 3.49 3.73 -5.37
N ALA A 37 2.40 4.24 -4.78
CA ALA A 37 1.09 4.25 -5.45
C ALA A 37 1.12 5.10 -6.74
N GLU A 38 1.78 6.27 -6.68
CA GLU A 38 1.96 7.16 -7.83
C GLU A 38 2.83 6.55 -8.94
N LEU A 39 3.95 5.91 -8.58
CA LEU A 39 4.90 5.35 -9.55
C LEU A 39 4.37 4.10 -10.25
N ARG A 40 3.45 3.35 -9.62
CA ARG A 40 2.89 2.09 -10.13
C ARG A 40 3.95 1.06 -10.58
N ALA A 41 5.13 1.11 -9.95
CA ALA A 41 6.23 0.20 -10.21
C ALA A 41 5.89 -1.24 -9.76
N PRO A 42 6.53 -2.28 -10.32
CA PRO A 42 6.26 -3.67 -9.97
C PRO A 42 6.50 -3.98 -8.48
N GLU A 43 7.38 -3.24 -7.82
CA GLU A 43 7.66 -3.35 -6.39
C GLU A 43 6.61 -2.68 -5.49
N SER A 44 5.72 -1.86 -6.05
CA SER A 44 4.75 -1.06 -5.27
C SER A 44 3.75 -1.93 -4.51
N VAL A 45 3.09 -2.85 -5.22
CA VAL A 45 2.11 -3.76 -4.61
C VAL A 45 2.71 -4.59 -3.47
N PRO A 46 3.82 -5.35 -3.65
CA PRO A 46 4.37 -6.14 -2.55
C PRO A 46 4.87 -5.29 -1.38
N ALA A 47 5.41 -4.09 -1.64
CA ALA A 47 5.85 -3.19 -0.58
C ALA A 47 4.67 -2.62 0.23
N LEU A 48 3.59 -2.21 -0.44
CA LEU A 48 2.37 -1.73 0.23
C LEU A 48 1.67 -2.84 1.02
N ILE A 49 1.61 -4.07 0.49
CA ILE A 49 1.09 -5.24 1.23
C ILE A 49 1.88 -5.46 2.51
N THR A 50 3.21 -5.57 2.39
CA THR A 50 4.10 -5.82 3.54
C THR A 50 3.97 -4.71 4.60
N THR A 51 3.87 -3.46 4.14
CA THR A 51 3.71 -2.31 5.03
C THR A 51 2.37 -2.38 5.76
N LEU A 52 1.27 -2.67 5.05
CA LEU A 52 -0.06 -2.76 5.65
C LEU A 52 -0.16 -3.91 6.66
N GLU A 53 0.31 -5.12 6.32
CA GLU A 53 0.26 -6.29 7.21
C GLU A 53 0.88 -6.01 8.58
N ARG A 54 1.98 -5.25 8.61
CA ARG A 54 2.68 -4.88 9.85
C ARG A 54 1.95 -3.84 10.70
N ARG A 55 1.00 -3.11 10.11
CA ARG A 55 0.20 -2.06 10.77
C ARG A 55 -1.21 -2.52 11.13
N LEU A 56 -1.61 -3.74 10.75
CA LEU A 56 -2.86 -4.37 11.20
C LEU A 56 -2.78 -4.94 12.63
N ARG A 57 -1.77 -4.56 13.41
CA ARG A 57 -1.70 -4.92 14.83
C ARG A 57 -2.61 -4.00 15.66
N PRO A 58 -3.25 -4.49 16.73
CA PRO A 58 -3.97 -3.64 17.66
C PRO A 58 -3.07 -2.50 18.18
N HIS A 59 -3.62 -1.30 18.33
CA HIS A 59 -2.91 -0.11 18.83
C HIS A 59 -1.73 0.40 17.99
N ASP A 60 -1.68 0.08 16.69
CA ASP A 60 -0.66 0.65 15.81
C ASP A 60 -0.74 2.20 15.78
N PRO A 61 0.36 2.92 16.11
CA PRO A 61 0.36 4.38 16.18
C PRO A 61 0.42 5.05 14.80
N TYR A 62 0.69 4.29 13.73
CA TYR A 62 0.93 4.80 12.37
C TYR A 62 -0.28 4.61 11.45
N ARG A 63 -1.48 4.89 11.97
CA ARG A 63 -2.76 4.73 11.25
C ARG A 63 -2.79 5.43 9.89
N ARG A 64 -2.14 6.59 9.76
CA ARG A 64 -2.08 7.33 8.48
C ARG A 64 -1.31 6.57 7.40
N VAL A 65 -0.29 5.81 7.79
CA VAL A 65 0.49 4.96 6.86
C VAL A 65 -0.38 3.77 6.43
N ALA A 66 -1.08 3.12 7.36
CA ALA A 66 -2.00 2.02 7.05
C ALA A 66 -3.10 2.47 6.07
N LEU A 67 -3.73 3.62 6.31
CA LEU A 67 -4.74 4.18 5.42
C LEU A 67 -4.17 4.45 4.02
N ALA A 68 -3.00 5.09 3.93
CA ALA A 68 -2.35 5.36 2.65
C ALA A 68 -1.99 4.07 1.88
N CYS A 69 -1.63 2.99 2.59
CA CYS A 69 -1.44 1.68 1.95
C CYS A 69 -2.76 1.13 1.39
N VAL A 70 -3.87 1.22 2.13
CA VAL A 70 -5.19 0.76 1.66
C VAL A 70 -5.63 1.53 0.41
N GLU A 71 -5.52 2.85 0.44
CA GLU A 71 -5.82 3.73 -0.71
C GLU A 71 -4.96 3.37 -1.92
N GLY A 72 -3.64 3.31 -1.74
CA GLY A 72 -2.71 2.98 -2.81
C GLY A 72 -2.92 1.58 -3.41
N LEU A 73 -3.21 0.57 -2.58
CA LEU A 73 -3.55 -0.77 -3.06
C LEU A 73 -4.86 -0.77 -3.86
N GLY A 74 -5.84 0.04 -3.46
CA GLY A 74 -7.08 0.24 -4.20
C GLY A 74 -6.88 0.91 -5.56
N GLU A 75 -5.97 1.89 -5.65
CA GLU A 75 -5.62 2.55 -6.92
C GLU A 75 -4.85 1.65 -7.88
N LEU A 76 -3.98 0.79 -7.35
CA LEU A 76 -3.23 -0.19 -8.12
C LEU A 76 -4.11 -1.37 -8.60
N ALA A 77 -5.20 -1.66 -7.88
CA ALA A 77 -6.21 -2.67 -8.21
C ALA A 77 -5.63 -4.08 -8.49
N ASP A 78 -4.48 -4.42 -7.88
CA ASP A 78 -3.81 -5.70 -8.07
C ASP A 78 -4.49 -6.81 -7.23
N PRO A 79 -4.87 -7.96 -7.83
CA PRO A 79 -5.50 -9.07 -7.11
C PRO A 79 -4.72 -9.61 -5.92
N ARG A 80 -3.39 -9.48 -5.90
CA ARG A 80 -2.54 -9.91 -4.78
C ARG A 80 -2.86 -9.15 -3.48
N ALA A 81 -3.38 -7.92 -3.58
CA ALA A 81 -3.75 -7.09 -2.44
C ALA A 81 -5.04 -7.56 -1.73
N ARG A 82 -5.85 -8.40 -2.37
CA ARG A 82 -7.18 -8.78 -1.88
C ARG A 82 -7.16 -9.39 -0.48
N ARG A 83 -6.15 -10.21 -0.16
CA ARG A 83 -6.02 -10.84 1.18
C ARG A 83 -5.85 -9.78 2.27
N VAL A 84 -4.83 -8.92 2.17
CA VAL A 84 -4.54 -7.92 3.21
C VAL A 84 -5.65 -6.86 3.32
N LEU A 85 -6.32 -6.52 2.21
CA LEU A 85 -7.47 -5.61 2.23
C LEU A 85 -8.69 -6.22 2.94
N ASN A 86 -8.92 -7.53 2.81
CA ASN A 86 -9.95 -8.21 3.60
C ASN A 86 -9.60 -8.20 5.10
N GLU A 87 -8.34 -8.43 5.46
CA GLU A 87 -7.88 -8.35 6.86
C GLU A 87 -8.07 -6.94 7.43
N ALA A 88 -7.85 -5.89 6.63
CA ALA A 88 -8.08 -4.51 7.02
C ALA A 88 -9.54 -4.18 7.37
N LEU A 89 -10.52 -4.98 6.92
CA LEU A 89 -11.94 -4.81 7.28
C LEU A 89 -12.20 -5.02 8.77
N ALA A 90 -11.34 -5.76 9.48
CA ALA A 90 -11.43 -5.93 10.92
C ALA A 90 -11.02 -4.67 11.70
N HIS A 91 -10.50 -3.64 11.02
CA HIS A 91 -10.05 -2.38 11.62
C HIS A 91 -11.02 -1.25 11.27
N PRO A 92 -11.82 -0.73 12.24
CA PRO A 92 -12.87 0.25 11.95
C PRO A 92 -12.40 1.49 11.17
N VAL A 93 -11.17 1.95 11.45
CA VAL A 93 -10.58 3.15 10.81
C VAL A 93 -10.21 2.89 9.33
N LEU A 94 -10.01 1.64 8.94
CA LEU A 94 -9.62 1.25 7.58
C LEU A 94 -10.76 0.66 6.77
N ALA A 95 -11.84 0.21 7.43
CA ALA A 95 -12.88 -0.61 6.83
C ALA A 95 -13.52 0.05 5.59
N GLU A 96 -13.87 1.34 5.68
CA GLU A 96 -14.48 2.07 4.56
C GLU A 96 -13.55 2.13 3.34
N ALA A 97 -12.29 2.53 3.54
CA ALA A 97 -11.29 2.58 2.49
C ALA A 97 -11.00 1.19 1.90
N ALA A 98 -10.98 0.16 2.74
CA ALA A 98 -10.74 -1.22 2.33
C ALA A 98 -11.89 -1.78 1.47
N VAL A 99 -13.15 -1.47 1.80
CA VAL A 99 -14.31 -1.79 0.95
C VAL A 99 -14.16 -1.13 -0.43
N GLY A 100 -13.84 0.16 -0.46
CA GLY A 100 -13.61 0.90 -1.70
C GLY A 100 -12.47 0.31 -2.54
N ALA A 101 -11.37 -0.09 -1.91
CA ALA A 101 -10.24 -0.74 -2.57
C ALA A 101 -10.61 -2.12 -3.15
N LEU A 102 -11.32 -2.95 -2.36
CA LEU A 102 -11.76 -4.29 -2.77
C LEU A 102 -12.75 -4.27 -3.93
N ALA A 103 -13.56 -3.23 -4.03
CA ALA A 103 -14.50 -3.03 -5.13
C ALA A 103 -13.79 -2.76 -6.47
N ARG A 104 -12.59 -2.19 -6.43
CA ARG A 104 -11.77 -1.91 -7.64
C ARG A 104 -10.96 -3.11 -8.11
N ILE A 105 -10.63 -4.04 -7.21
CA ILE A 105 -9.86 -5.24 -7.57
C ILE A 105 -10.76 -6.19 -8.37
N PRO A 106 -10.41 -6.50 -9.64
CA PRO A 106 -11.18 -7.44 -10.44
C PRO A 106 -11.24 -8.78 -9.72
N ARG A 107 -12.45 -9.35 -9.62
CA ARG A 107 -12.63 -10.71 -9.11
C ARG A 107 -11.86 -11.62 -10.07
N GLN A 108 -10.81 -12.28 -9.59
CA GLN A 108 -10.04 -13.21 -10.42
C GLN A 108 -11.04 -14.13 -11.11
N LYS A 109 -11.05 -14.11 -12.46
CA LYS A 109 -11.69 -15.19 -13.20
C LYS A 109 -10.89 -16.43 -12.83
N LYS A 110 -11.54 -17.39 -12.17
CA LYS A 110 -10.98 -18.73 -12.01
C LYS A 110 -10.71 -19.24 -13.42
N SER A 111 -9.44 -19.28 -13.80
CA SER A 111 -9.00 -19.98 -15.01
C SER A 111 -8.75 -21.43 -14.60
N SER A 112 -9.50 -22.32 -15.23
CA SER A 112 -9.49 -23.80 -15.13
C SER A 112 -10.17 -24.41 -13.90
#